data_AF-A0A921G7Z9-F1
#
_entry.id   AF-A0A921G7Z9-F1
#
_cell.length_a   1.000
_cell.length_b   1.000
_cell.length_c   1.000
_cell.angle_alpha   90.00
_cell.angle_beta   90.00
_cell.angle_gamma   90.00
#
_symmetry.space_group_name_H-M   'P 1'
#
loop_
_entity.id
_entity.type
_entity.pdbx_description
1 polymer ?
#
loop_
_entity_poly.entity_id
_entity_poly.type
_entity_poly.pdbx_seq_one_letter_code
_entity_poly.pdbx_strand_id
1 'polypeptide(L)' 'VCIVDNLDFHGMIFDIENIKNRNTKQLVKKIKRFKDWIFNNDEYDVTYYHVGDGICVIRKRVA' A
#
# COMPACT_ATOMS: atom_id res chain seq x y z
N VAL A 1 -9.87 -8.20 11.21
CA VAL A 1 -9.54 -8.11 9.77
C VAL A 1 -9.57 -6.65 9.38
N CYS A 2 -8.56 -6.16 8.68
CA CYS A 2 -8.53 -4.81 8.13
C CYS A 2 -8.49 -4.89 6.61
N ILE A 3 -9.25 -4.03 5.92
CA ILE A 3 -9.27 -3.95 4.46
C ILE A 3 -8.79 -2.56 4.08
N VAL A 4 -7.79 -2.49 3.21
CA VAL A 4 -7.21 -1.24 2.73
C VAL A 4 -7.32 -1.18 1.21
N ASP A 5 -7.79 -0.06 0.71
CA ASP A 5 -7.98 0.22 -0.73
C ASP A 5 -6.97 1.28 -1.23
N ASN A 6 -6.88 1.47 -2.54
CA ASN A 6 -6.01 2.43 -3.25
C ASN A 6 -4.50 2.26 -2.98
N LEU A 7 -4.03 1.02 -2.86
CA LEU A 7 -2.61 0.75 -2.63
C LEU A 7 -1.72 1.01 -3.84
N ASP A 8 -2.28 1.05 -5.04
CA ASP A 8 -1.56 1.38 -6.26
C ASP A 8 -1.72 2.85 -6.66
N PHE A 9 -2.62 3.59 -6.00
CA PHE A 9 -2.82 5.03 -6.11
C PHE A 9 -2.73 5.53 -7.58
N HIS A 10 -3.61 5.02 -8.44
CA HIS A 10 -3.66 5.25 -9.88
C HIS A 10 -2.36 4.93 -10.63
N GLY A 11 -1.61 3.93 -10.16
CA GLY A 11 -0.30 3.54 -10.69
C GLY A 11 0.84 4.50 -10.31
N MET A 12 0.58 5.56 -9.55
CA MET A 12 1.60 6.58 -9.21
C MET A 12 2.73 6.01 -8.34
N ILE A 13 2.52 4.89 -7.64
CA ILE A 13 3.55 4.22 -6.83
C ILE A 13 4.70 3.68 -7.69
N PHE A 14 4.43 3.36 -8.95
CA PHE A 14 5.44 2.86 -9.88
C PHE A 14 6.31 3.97 -10.47
N ASP A 15 5.87 5.23 -10.39
CA ASP A 15 6.56 6.38 -10.98
C ASP A 15 6.64 7.60 -10.04
N ILE A 16 7.10 7.37 -8.81
CA ILE A 16 7.18 8.40 -7.76
C ILE A 16 8.12 9.56 -8.14
N GLU A 17 9.16 9.27 -8.93
CA GLU A 17 10.20 10.25 -9.25
C GLU A 17 9.66 11.37 -10.13
N ASN A 18 8.80 11.03 -11.11
CA ASN A 18 8.21 11.97 -12.06
C ASN A 18 7.00 12.77 -11.53
N ILE A 19 6.54 12.49 -10.29
CA ILE A 19 5.46 13.26 -9.67
C ILE A 19 5.93 14.70 -9.39
N LYS A 20 5.36 15.67 -10.12
CA LYS A 20 5.67 17.11 -9.99
C LYS A 20 5.08 17.74 -8.73
N ASN A 21 3.87 17.36 -8.35
CA ASN A 21 3.20 17.92 -7.18
C ASN A 21 3.82 17.37 -5.88
N ARG A 22 4.41 18.25 -5.07
CA ARG A 22 5.07 17.89 -3.81
C ARG A 22 4.14 17.16 -2.83
N ASN A 23 2.88 17.59 -2.72
CA ASN A 23 1.92 17.00 -1.80
C ASN A 23 1.54 15.58 -2.26
N THR A 24 1.26 15.42 -3.55
CA THR A 24 0.99 14.10 -4.15
C THR A 24 2.20 13.17 -3.98
N LYS A 25 3.42 13.65 -4.25
CA LYS A 25 4.65 12.86 -4.08
C LYS A 25 4.83 12.39 -2.64
N GLN A 26 4.53 13.24 -1.66
CA GLN A 26 4.59 12.85 -0.24
C GLN A 26 3.54 11.80 0.11
N LEU A 27 2.31 11.92 -0.40
CA LEU A 27 1.25 10.94 -0.19
C LEU A 27 1.64 9.57 -0.76
N VAL A 28 2.08 9.52 -2.02
CA VAL A 28 2.49 8.26 -2.66
C VAL A 28 3.67 7.63 -1.92
N LYS A 29 4.64 8.42 -1.43
CA LYS A 29 5.72 7.93 -0.56
C LYS A 29 5.23 7.37 0.79
N LYS A 30 4.11 7.86 1.33
CA LYS A 30 3.50 7.30 2.55
C LYS A 30 2.83 5.96 2.25
N ILE A 31 2.08 5.87 1.14
CA ILE A 31 1.43 4.64 0.70
C ILE A 31 2.48 3.55 0.44
N LYS A 32 3.56 3.87 -0.29
CA LYS A 32 4.67 2.93 -0.53
C LYS A 32 5.30 2.44 0.77
N ARG A 33 5.61 3.34 1.71
CA ARG A 33 6.15 2.95 3.03
C ARG A 33 5.20 2.07 3.82
N PHE A 34 3.90 2.35 3.78
CA PHE A 34 2.90 1.50 4.42
C PHE A 34 2.85 0.11 3.79
N LYS A 35 2.84 0.02 2.45
CA LYS A 35 2.87 -1.23 1.67
C LYS A 35 4.11 -2.04 2.09
N ASP A 36 5.29 -1.45 1.99
CA ASP A 36 6.55 -2.12 2.34
C ASP A 36 6.56 -2.59 3.81
N TRP A 37 6.02 -1.80 4.74
CA TRP A 37 5.94 -2.17 6.15
C TRP A 37 4.98 -3.34 6.40
N ILE A 38 3.74 -3.27 5.89
CA ILE A 38 2.72 -4.27 6.22
C ILE A 38 3.04 -5.64 5.63
N PHE A 39 3.60 -5.70 4.41
CA PHE A 39 3.99 -6.96 3.77
C PHE A 39 5.19 -7.64 4.43
N ASN A 40 6.03 -6.88 5.15
CA ASN A 40 7.20 -7.41 5.87
C ASN A 40 6.94 -7.57 7.38
N ASN A 41 5.71 -7.34 7.85
CA ASN A 41 5.41 -7.42 9.28
C ASN A 41 4.95 -8.83 9.66
N ASP A 42 5.76 -9.52 10.47
CA ASP A 42 5.52 -10.89 10.90
C ASP A 42 4.32 -11.07 11.83
N GLU A 43 3.71 -9.99 12.35
CA GLU A 43 2.48 -10.06 13.14
C GLU A 43 1.22 -10.18 12.27
N TYR A 44 1.33 -10.03 10.95
CA TYR A 44 0.18 -9.95 10.06
C TYR A 44 0.28 -10.93 8.88
N ASP A 45 -0.84 -11.57 8.58
CA ASP A 45 -1.08 -12.23 7.30
C ASP A 45 -1.75 -11.25 6.36
N VAL A 46 -1.07 -10.99 5.26
CA VAL A 46 -1.43 -9.92 4.33
C VAL A 46 -1.61 -10.52 2.95
N THR A 47 -2.80 -10.37 2.37
CA THR A 47 -3.08 -10.80 1.01
C THR A 47 -3.37 -9.58 0.15
N TYR A 48 -2.61 -9.42 -0.91
CA TYR A 48 -2.79 -8.37 -1.91
C TYR A 48 -3.64 -8.89 -3.07
N TYR A 49 -4.60 -8.08 -3.50
CA TYR A 49 -5.46 -8.35 -4.66
C TYR A 49 -5.28 -7.23 -5.69
N HIS A 50 -4.89 -7.62 -6.91
CA HIS A 50 -4.82 -6.74 -8.09
C HIS A 50 -6.23 -6.48 -8.66
N VAL A 51 -7.13 -5.93 -7.84
CA VAL A 51 -8.49 -5.56 -8.22
C VAL A 51 -8.67 -4.06 -7.98
N GLY A 52 -9.24 -3.35 -8.94
CA GLY A 52 -9.41 -1.90 -8.86
C GLY A 52 -8.05 -1.18 -8.79
N ASP A 53 -7.89 -0.30 -7.80
CA ASP A 53 -6.66 0.47 -7.56
C ASP A 53 -5.74 -0.18 -6.49
N GLY A 54 -5.87 -1.51 -6.33
CA GLY A 54 -5.08 -2.32 -5.41
C GLY A 54 -5.69 -2.42 -4.02
N ILE A 55 -6.19 -3.61 -3.69
CA ILE A 55 -6.83 -3.90 -2.39
C ILE A 55 -5.95 -4.84 -1.58
N CYS A 56 -5.88 -4.61 -0.28
CA CYS A 56 -5.18 -5.48 0.66
C CYS A 56 -6.10 -5.91 1.81
N VAL A 57 -6.05 -7.21 2.11
CA VAL A 57 -6.73 -7.81 3.25
C VAL A 57 -5.67 -8.20 4.27
N ILE A 58 -5.77 -7.62 5.46
CA ILE A 58 -4.84 -7.81 6.57
C ILE A 58 -5.54 -8.56 7.69
N ARG A 59 -4.91 -9.62 8.17
CA ARG A 59 -5.35 -10.41 9.32
C ARG A 59 -4.22 -10.43 10.34
N LYS A 60 -4.53 -10.18 11.61
CA LYS A 60 -3.55 -10.34 12.67
C LYS A 60 -3.27 -11.83 12.84
N ARG A 61 -2.00 -12.24 12.85
CA ARG A 61 -1.62 -13.61 13.17
C ARG A 61 -2.00 -13.87 14.62
N VAL A 62 -2.77 -14.92 14.84
CA VAL A 62 -3.04 -15.43 16.18
C VAL A 62 -2.08 -16.59 16.37
N ALA A 63 -1.26 -16.53 17.42
CA ALA A 63 -0.35 -17.60 17.80
C ALA A 63 -1.12 -18.87 18.18
#